data_AF-A0A661DM92-F1
#
_entry.id   AF-A0A661DM92-F1
#
_cell.length_a   1.000
_cell.length_b   1.000
_cell.length_c   1.000
_cell.angle_alpha   90.00
_cell.angle_beta   90.00
_cell.angle_gamma   90.00
#
_symmetry.space_group_name_H-M   'P 1'
#
loop_
_entity.id
_entity.type
_entity.pdbx_description
1 polymer ?
#
loop_
_entity_poly.entity_id
_entity_poly.type
_entity_poly.pdbx_seq_one_letter_code
_entity_poly.pdbx_strand_id
1 'polypeptide(L)'
;APTLYISEIANVFWKYQKFADYSFNHCMNNIEQSIALPDDYINEIELYREAFNMGCLLDHPVYDMMYLVLARRNNAVLLTMDKKLQAVAQKSNILTSSMGSE
;
A
#
# COMPACT_ATOMS: atom_id res chain seq x y z
N ALA A 1 2.84 -7.68 -1.74
CA ALA A 1 2.02 -6.45 -1.83
C ALA A 1 1.02 -6.55 -2.98
N PRO A 2 -0.08 -5.78 -3.04
CA PRO A 2 -0.85 -5.67 -4.28
C PRO A 2 0.00 -5.00 -5.37
N THR A 3 -0.22 -5.32 -6.65
CA THR A 3 0.49 -4.68 -7.79
C THR A 3 0.30 -3.16 -7.82
N LEU A 4 -0.79 -2.65 -7.24
CA LEU A 4 -1.08 -1.22 -7.02
C LEU A 4 0.09 -0.46 -6.39
N TYR A 5 0.81 -1.11 -5.47
CA TYR A 5 2.00 -0.56 -4.80
C TYR A 5 3.03 0.00 -5.79
N ILE A 6 3.24 -0.68 -6.93
CA ILE A 6 4.19 -0.25 -7.95
C ILE A 6 3.80 1.13 -8.50
N SER A 7 2.52 1.32 -8.82
CA SER A 7 2.03 2.60 -9.34
C SER A 7 2.02 3.70 -8.28
N GLU A 8 1.77 3.37 -7.01
CA GLU A 8 1.81 4.32 -5.91
C GLU A 8 3.24 4.83 -5.65
N ILE A 9 4.22 3.93 -5.61
CA ILE A 9 5.64 4.27 -5.48
C ILE A 9 6.10 5.12 -6.67
N ALA A 10 5.82 4.69 -7.90
CA ALA A 10 6.19 5.46 -9.09
C ALA A 10 5.57 6.87 -9.08
N ASN A 11 4.31 7.00 -8.65
CA ASN A 11 3.64 8.29 -8.55
C ASN A 11 4.22 9.19 -7.45
N VAL A 12 4.67 8.63 -6.32
CA VAL A 12 5.38 9.38 -5.28
C VAL A 12 6.69 9.95 -5.82
N PHE A 13 7.49 9.13 -6.50
CA PHE A 13 8.77 9.59 -7.05
C PHE A 13 8.61 10.53 -8.26
N TRP A 14 7.53 10.40 -9.04
CA TRP A 14 7.15 11.41 -10.02
C TRP A 14 6.90 12.77 -9.35
N LYS A 15 6.21 12.79 -8.20
CA LYS A 15 6.02 14.03 -7.43
C LYS A 15 7.34 14.58 -6.90
N TYR A 16 8.25 13.74 -6.41
CA TYR A 16 9.56 14.20 -5.92
C TYR A 16 10.42 14.78 -7.04
N GLN A 17 10.45 14.13 -8.21
CA GLN A 17 11.14 14.66 -9.38
C GLN A 17 10.56 16.01 -9.80
N LYS A 18 9.23 16.15 -9.78
CA LYS A 18 8.53 17.35 -10.26
C LYS A 18 8.52 18.51 -9.27
N PHE A 19 8.49 18.23 -7.97
CA PHE A 19 8.19 19.22 -6.93
C PHE A 19 9.23 19.31 -5.81
N ALA A 20 10.22 18.43 -5.76
CA ALA A 20 11.24 18.38 -4.69
C ALA A 20 12.68 18.34 -5.22
N ASP A 21 12.90 18.67 -6.51
CA ASP A 21 14.20 18.71 -7.18
C ASP A 21 15.02 17.40 -7.11
N TYR A 22 14.34 16.26 -7.00
CA TYR A 22 15.02 14.96 -7.05
C TYR A 22 15.46 14.66 -8.49
N SER A 23 16.72 14.23 -8.65
CA SER A 23 17.23 13.82 -9.96
C SER A 23 16.53 12.55 -10.45
N PHE A 24 16.39 12.40 -11.78
CA PHE A 24 15.79 11.21 -12.38
C PHE A 24 16.46 9.91 -11.93
N ASN A 25 17.80 9.86 -11.93
CA ASN A 25 18.55 8.68 -11.50
C ASN A 25 18.32 8.36 -10.02
N HIS A 26 18.25 9.38 -9.17
CA HIS A 26 17.94 9.16 -7.76
C HIS A 26 16.52 8.62 -7.57
N CYS A 27 15.53 9.16 -8.28
CA CYS A 27 14.17 8.62 -8.27
C CYS A 27 14.13 7.16 -8.76
N MET A 28 14.75 6.85 -9.90
CA MET A 28 14.70 5.50 -10.48
C MET A 28 15.34 4.45 -9.56
N ASN A 29 16.51 4.75 -9.00
CA ASN A 29 17.18 3.84 -8.06
C ASN A 29 16.30 3.54 -6.82
N ASN A 30 15.63 4.56 -6.27
CA ASN A 30 14.76 4.36 -5.10
C ASN A 30 13.46 3.63 -5.47
N ILE A 31 12.91 3.85 -6.68
CA ILE A 31 11.76 3.08 -7.18
C ILE A 31 12.13 1.60 -7.25
N GLU A 32 13.26 1.26 -7.88
CA GLU A 32 13.73 -0.13 -8.01
C GLU A 32 13.96 -0.79 -6.64
N GLN A 33 14.59 -0.09 -5.71
CA GLN A 33 14.78 -0.58 -4.33
C GLN A 33 13.45 -0.81 -3.60
N SER A 34 12.48 0.10 -3.77
CA SER A 34 11.17 -0.02 -3.12
C SER A 34 10.37 -1.19 -3.70
N ILE A 35 10.39 -1.38 -5.01
CA ILE A 35 9.72 -2.50 -5.70
C ILE A 35 10.37 -3.85 -5.34
N ALA A 36 11.65 -3.87 -4.96
CA ALA A 36 12.31 -5.08 -4.51
C ALA A 36 11.99 -5.46 -3.05
N LEU A 37 11.27 -4.63 -2.28
CA LEU A 37 10.95 -4.92 -0.87
C LEU A 37 9.94 -6.07 -0.70
N PRO A 38 8.81 -6.13 -1.44
CA PRO A 38 7.87 -7.24 -1.31
C PRO A 38 8.37 -8.48 -2.04
N ASP A 39 8.31 -9.65 -1.40
CA ASP A 39 8.67 -10.92 -2.03
C ASP A 39 7.70 -11.30 -3.17
N ASP A 40 6.40 -11.04 -2.97
CA ASP A 40 5.34 -11.40 -3.91
C ASP A 40 4.43 -10.22 -4.24
N TYR A 41 3.92 -10.22 -5.48
CA TYR A 41 2.92 -9.28 -5.96
C TYR A 41 1.62 -9.99 -6.35
N ILE A 42 0.51 -9.55 -5.77
CA ILE A 42 -0.83 -10.08 -6.08
C ILE A 42 -1.60 -9.09 -6.93
N ASN A 43 -2.14 -9.57 -8.05
CA ASN A 43 -2.88 -8.74 -8.99
C ASN A 43 -4.22 -8.30 -8.41
N GLU A 44 -4.65 -7.06 -8.67
CA GLU A 44 -5.91 -6.52 -8.16
C GLU A 44 -7.13 -7.29 -8.66
N ILE A 45 -7.04 -7.97 -9.81
CA ILE A 45 -8.12 -8.82 -10.34
C ILE A 45 -8.51 -9.94 -9.37
N GLU A 46 -7.60 -10.36 -8.50
CA GLU A 46 -7.86 -11.37 -7.48
C GLU A 46 -8.53 -10.79 -6.21
N LEU A 47 -8.41 -9.47 -5.99
CA LEU A 47 -8.76 -8.81 -4.74
C LEU A 47 -9.98 -7.88 -4.87
N TYR A 48 -10.25 -7.33 -6.06
CA TYR A 48 -11.15 -6.19 -6.23
C TYR A 48 -12.58 -6.40 -5.73
N ARG A 49 -13.12 -7.62 -5.82
CA ARG A 49 -14.50 -7.90 -5.34
C ARG A 49 -14.59 -7.81 -3.82
N GLU A 50 -13.63 -8.42 -3.12
CA GLU A 50 -13.55 -8.33 -1.65
C GLU A 50 -13.21 -6.92 -1.21
N ALA A 51 -12.29 -6.25 -1.92
CA ALA A 51 -11.87 -4.89 -1.61
C ALA A 51 -13.03 -3.90 -1.78
N PHE A 52 -13.83 -4.05 -2.85
CA PHE A 52 -15.04 -3.26 -3.06
C PHE A 52 -16.07 -3.49 -1.94
N ASN A 53 -16.39 -4.74 -1.62
CA ASN A 53 -17.33 -5.07 -0.55
C ASN A 53 -16.87 -4.52 0.81
N MET A 54 -15.59 -4.67 1.13
CA MET A 54 -15.00 -4.15 2.35
C MET A 54 -15.01 -2.61 2.36
N GLY A 55 -14.74 -1.97 1.22
CA GLY A 55 -14.78 -0.51 1.08
C GLY A 55 -16.18 0.06 1.30
N CYS A 56 -17.21 -0.59 0.76
CA CYS A 56 -18.60 -0.22 1.03
C CYS A 56 -18.99 -0.40 2.50
N LEU A 57 -18.52 -1.48 3.14
CA LEU A 57 -18.82 -1.75 4.55
C LEU A 57 -18.15 -0.76 5.51
N LEU A 58 -16.92 -0.35 5.19
CA LEU A 58 -16.08 0.47 6.07
C LEU A 58 -16.07 1.96 5.68
N ASP A 59 -16.77 2.32 4.60
CA ASP A 59 -16.75 3.66 4.00
C ASP A 59 -15.32 4.16 3.73
N HIS A 60 -14.55 3.35 2.98
CA HIS A 60 -13.14 3.61 2.70
C HIS A 60 -12.76 3.35 1.23
N PRO A 61 -11.78 4.08 0.66
CA PRO A 61 -11.35 3.88 -0.72
C PRO A 61 -10.90 2.45 -1.02
N VAL A 62 -11.28 1.95 -2.20
CA VAL A 62 -10.97 0.57 -2.63
C VAL A 62 -9.47 0.31 -2.73
N TYR A 63 -8.68 1.32 -3.10
CA TYR A 63 -7.21 1.23 -3.18
C TYR A 63 -6.60 0.77 -1.85
N ASP A 64 -7.01 1.39 -0.76
CA ASP A 64 -6.60 1.01 0.59
C ASP A 64 -7.11 -0.39 0.99
N MET A 65 -8.32 -0.75 0.54
CA MET A 65 -8.89 -2.07 0.83
C MET A 65 -8.15 -3.21 0.15
N MET A 66 -7.44 -2.96 -0.97
CA MET A 66 -6.59 -3.99 -1.59
C MET A 66 -5.53 -4.49 -0.61
N TYR A 67 -4.93 -3.59 0.16
CA TYR A 67 -3.94 -3.93 1.19
C TYR A 67 -4.57 -4.69 2.37
N LEU A 68 -5.74 -4.24 2.85
CA LEU A 68 -6.42 -4.92 3.97
C LEU A 68 -6.91 -6.32 3.61
N VAL A 69 -7.51 -6.49 2.43
CA VAL A 69 -7.95 -7.81 1.96
C VAL A 69 -6.75 -8.74 1.83
N LEU A 70 -5.65 -8.26 1.27
CA LEU A 70 -4.44 -9.08 1.13
C LEU A 70 -3.87 -9.47 2.49
N ALA A 71 -3.78 -8.54 3.45
CA ALA A 71 -3.34 -8.83 4.80
C ALA A 71 -4.26 -9.85 5.49
N ARG A 72 -5.58 -9.67 5.36
CA ARG A 72 -6.59 -10.57 5.92
C ARG A 72 -6.51 -11.99 5.35
N ARG A 73 -6.38 -12.14 4.02
CA ARG A 73 -6.29 -13.46 3.36
C ARG A 73 -5.09 -14.29 3.86
N ASN A 74 -4.05 -13.61 4.32
CA ASN A 74 -2.80 -14.24 4.76
C ASN A 74 -2.62 -14.21 6.29
N ASN A 75 -3.62 -13.78 7.06
CA ASN A 75 -3.49 -13.52 8.51
C ASN A 75 -2.22 -12.71 8.86
N ALA A 76 -1.87 -11.75 8.01
CA ALA A 76 -0.65 -10.97 8.10
C ALA A 76 -0.87 -9.66 8.87
N VAL A 77 0.23 -9.03 9.29
CA VAL A 77 0.25 -7.67 9.83
C VAL A 77 0.39 -6.68 8.67
N LEU A 78 -0.49 -5.68 8.61
CA LEU A 78 -0.39 -4.61 7.62
C LEU A 78 0.65 -3.56 8.06
N LEU A 79 1.72 -3.41 7.29
CA LEU A 79 2.69 -2.33 7.46
C LEU A 79 2.20 -1.07 6.71
N THR A 80 1.89 0.01 7.43
CA THR A 80 1.45 1.28 6.80
C THR A 80 1.74 2.48 7.67
N MET A 81 2.02 3.62 7.04
CA MET A 81 2.12 4.95 7.68
C MET A 81 0.81 5.73 7.67
N ASP A 82 -0.20 5.26 6.95
CA ASP A 82 -1.49 5.94 6.87
C ASP A 82 -2.31 5.66 8.13
N LYS A 83 -2.44 6.67 9.00
CA LYS A 83 -3.19 6.58 10.25
C LYS A 83 -4.68 6.30 10.04
N LYS A 84 -5.27 6.76 8.93
CA LYS A 84 -6.67 6.46 8.62
C LYS A 84 -6.80 4.98 8.26
N LEU A 85 -5.89 4.45 7.45
CA LEU A 85 -5.87 3.04 7.12
C LEU A 85 -5.63 2.16 8.34
N GLN A 86 -4.75 2.57 9.25
CA GLN A 86 -4.54 1.88 10.54
C GLN A 86 -5.84 1.79 11.35
N ALA A 87 -6.59 2.88 11.45
CA ALA A 87 -7.87 2.89 12.16
C ALA A 87 -8.92 1.97 11.50
N VAL A 88 -8.94 1.91 10.16
CA VAL A 88 -9.84 1.02 9.42
C VAL A 88 -9.45 -0.46 9.56
N ALA A 89 -8.15 -0.75 9.61
CA ALA A 89 -7.62 -2.10 9.85
C ALA A 89 -8.06 -2.64 11.22
N GLN A 90 -7.95 -1.81 12.27
CA GLN A 90 -8.35 -2.18 13.63
C GLN A 90 -9.84 -2.53 13.73
N LYS A 91 -10.72 -1.77 13.06
CA LYS A 91 -12.16 -2.09 12.96
C LYS A 91 -12.44 -3.45 12.31
N SER A 92 -11.50 -3.94 11.50
CA SER A 92 -11.61 -5.20 10.75
C SER A 92 -10.78 -6.33 11.36
N ASN A 93 -10.28 -6.16 12.60
CA ASN A 93 -9.42 -7.13 13.30
C ASN A 93 -8.14 -7.49 12.53
N ILE A 94 -7.60 -6.56 11.74
CA ILE A 94 -6.32 -6.71 11.06
C ILE A 94 -5.26 -5.98 11.87
N LEU A 95 -4.19 -6.71 12.25
CA LEU A 95 -3.06 -6.13 12.96
C LEU A 95 -2.32 -5.16 12.06
N THR A 96 -1.81 -4.08 12.64
CA THR A 96 -1.01 -3.08 11.92
C THR A 96 0.32 -2.86 12.60
N SER A 97 1.32 -2.50 11.80
CA SER A 97 2.61 -2.02 12.27
C SER A 97 2.97 -0.75 11.50
N SER A 98 3.77 0.10 12.13
CA SER A 98 4.37 1.28 11.52
C SER A 98 5.86 1.25 11.82
N MET A 99 6.71 1.44 10.81
CA MET A 99 8.13 1.73 11.00
C MET A 99 8.31 3.10 11.69
N GLY A 100 8.35 3.11 13.02
CA GLY A 100 8.83 4.27 13.77
C GLY A 100 10.34 4.39 13.60
N SER A 101 10.81 5.60 13.27
CA SER A 101 12.19 6.01 13.47
C SER A 101 12.59 5.76 14.93
N GLU A 102 13.69 5.03 15.14
CA GLU A 102 14.51 5.23 16.34
C GLU A 102 14.94 6.69 16.46
#